data_AF-A0A6G7GSA5-F1
#
_entry.id   AF-A0A6G7GSA5-F1
#
_cell.length_a   1.000
_cell.length_b   1.000
_cell.length_c   1.000
_cell.angle_alpha   90.00
_cell.angle_beta   90.00
_cell.angle_gamma   90.00
#
_symmetry.space_group_name_H-M   'P 1'
#
loop_
_entity.id
_entity.type
_entity.pdbx_description
1 polymer ?
#
loop_
_entity_poly.entity_id
_entity_poly.type
_entity_poly.pdbx_seq_one_letter_code
_entity_poly.pdbx_strand_id
1 'polypeptide(L)'
;MEEDPELAGILYVDGHVRVYSGSKTPLPKRYVSRQKLCLRGLTDYWVNDAVGKPFFVVSKAVNPGLLSVMREQIIPRLLRDIPKQPTGEELKANRHLYRFGVVFDREGYSPEFFKEMWEKRIACYTYKKYVNDVWPESEFIEKEVVLNNGEVVKMKLAERGVYFRKQDLWVREIRKLTDTGHQTSIITTDFMNNAEVLAARMFSRWSQENFLKYMMEHYGIDRLIEYEQEAISETTKVVNPRYRELESQIKTKSTLLNRQRVKYGALVLKAEGEEPDIRKYVQEKATIRESIDTLEKEIEQLKATKKNTEKHIEFSKLPEDKKFQDLKKSGKQFVDTIKMIAYRAETAMANTLQEYISKKDEARSLVRQIFMTDADIMPDEKNGVLRITIHNMTNPRNNRYVQQLCDVLNSSETLFPGTNLRLVYNLVSNQIPPDQEF
;
A
#
# COMPACT_ATOMS: atom_id res chain seq x y z
N MET A 1 11.97 -0.82 14.42
CA MET A 1 11.96 -2.28 14.14
C MET A 1 12.51 -3.04 15.34
N GLU A 2 13.59 -2.56 15.96
CA GLU A 2 14.09 -3.09 17.24
C GLU A 2 13.10 -3.01 18.40
N GLU A 3 12.32 -1.93 18.49
CA GLU A 3 11.30 -1.74 19.54
C GLU A 3 10.15 -2.76 19.49
N ASP A 4 9.85 -3.33 18.31
CA ASP A 4 8.77 -4.31 18.11
C ASP A 4 9.22 -5.47 17.21
N PRO A 5 10.12 -6.37 17.66
CA PRO A 5 10.70 -7.43 16.81
C PRO A 5 9.64 -8.38 16.25
N GLU A 6 8.57 -8.66 17.00
CA GLU A 6 7.48 -9.54 16.56
C GLU A 6 6.66 -8.92 15.41
N LEU A 7 6.55 -7.59 15.36
CA LEU A 7 5.87 -6.86 14.28
C LEU A 7 6.74 -6.74 13.01
N ALA A 8 8.05 -7.00 13.12
CA ALA A 8 9.01 -6.91 12.01
C ALA A 8 9.15 -8.20 11.20
N GLY A 9 8.44 -9.28 11.56
CA GLY A 9 8.52 -10.58 10.88
C GLY A 9 7.77 -10.65 9.54
N ILE A 10 6.70 -9.85 9.38
CA ILE A 10 5.88 -9.77 8.16
C ILE A 10 5.60 -8.31 7.81
N LEU A 11 6.08 -7.87 6.65
CA LEU A 11 6.07 -6.47 6.23
C LEU A 11 5.15 -6.30 5.03
N TYR A 12 4.44 -5.18 4.98
CA TYR A 12 3.50 -4.86 3.91
C TYR A 12 4.08 -3.71 3.10
N VAL A 13 4.10 -3.84 1.78
CA VAL A 13 4.65 -2.84 0.86
C VAL A 13 3.61 -2.47 -0.18
N ASP A 14 3.29 -1.17 -0.24
CA ASP A 14 2.36 -0.63 -1.22
C ASP A 14 2.79 0.76 -1.70
N GLY A 15 2.40 1.09 -2.94
CA GLY A 15 2.71 2.34 -3.60
C GLY A 15 1.57 3.34 -3.50
N HIS A 16 1.82 4.47 -2.85
CA HIS A 16 0.88 5.59 -2.75
C HIS A 16 1.25 6.71 -3.71
N VAL A 17 0.31 7.18 -4.53
CA VAL A 17 0.56 8.31 -5.43
C VAL A 17 0.29 9.63 -4.70
N ARG A 18 1.36 10.38 -4.41
CA ARG A 18 1.28 11.72 -3.86
C ARG A 18 1.18 12.74 -4.98
N VAL A 19 0.00 13.36 -5.10
CA VAL A 19 -0.28 14.38 -6.12
C VAL A 19 0.54 15.63 -5.85
N TYR A 20 1.19 16.14 -6.90
CA TYR A 20 1.91 17.40 -6.87
C TYR A 20 1.05 18.48 -7.51
N SER A 21 0.64 19.46 -6.70
CA SER A 21 -0.13 20.63 -7.12
C SER A 21 0.73 21.88 -7.40
N GLY A 22 2.06 21.80 -7.20
CA GLY A 22 2.95 22.92 -7.45
C GLY A 22 3.21 23.18 -8.94
N SER A 23 3.69 24.37 -9.26
CA SER A 23 3.95 24.82 -10.64
C SER A 23 5.42 24.68 -11.07
N LYS A 24 6.35 24.46 -10.13
CA LYS A 24 7.78 24.65 -10.37
C LYS A 24 8.43 23.60 -11.29
N THR A 25 7.95 22.36 -11.36
CA THR A 25 8.54 21.30 -12.22
C THR A 25 7.49 20.35 -12.81
N PRO A 26 7.53 20.04 -14.12
CA PRO A 26 6.56 19.20 -14.81
C PRO A 26 6.69 17.70 -14.50
N LEU A 27 6.46 17.31 -13.24
CA LEU A 27 6.51 15.91 -12.82
C LEU A 27 5.65 14.99 -13.71
N PRO A 28 6.08 13.73 -13.92
CA PRO A 28 5.31 12.77 -14.71
C PRO A 28 3.88 12.56 -14.18
N LYS A 29 2.93 12.40 -15.11
CA LYS A 29 1.55 12.03 -14.77
C LYS A 29 1.45 10.56 -14.36
N ARG A 30 0.77 10.30 -13.25
CA ARG A 30 0.47 9.00 -12.65
C ARG A 30 -1.04 8.85 -12.48
N TYR A 31 -1.54 7.64 -12.61
CA TYR A 31 -2.95 7.35 -12.33
C TYR A 31 -3.16 7.34 -10.81
N VAL A 32 -4.08 8.17 -10.33
CA VAL A 32 -4.44 8.29 -8.93
C VAL A 32 -5.75 7.53 -8.72
N SER A 33 -5.66 6.28 -8.25
CA SER A 33 -6.80 5.36 -8.17
C SER A 33 -8.01 5.95 -7.44
N ARG A 34 -7.79 6.63 -6.31
CA ARG A 34 -8.84 7.26 -5.49
C ARG A 34 -9.61 8.37 -6.22
N GLN A 35 -8.97 9.05 -7.18
CA GLN A 35 -9.58 10.14 -7.97
C GLN A 35 -9.96 9.70 -9.37
N LYS A 36 -9.52 8.50 -9.80
CA LYS A 36 -9.66 7.98 -11.16
C LYS A 36 -9.10 8.91 -12.24
N LEU A 37 -8.06 9.69 -11.92
CA LEU A 37 -7.47 10.71 -12.79
C LEU A 37 -5.96 10.49 -12.98
N CYS A 38 -5.43 10.95 -14.11
CA CYS A 38 -3.99 11.01 -14.37
C CYS A 38 -3.42 12.38 -13.98
N LEU A 39 -2.79 12.46 -12.82
CA LEU A 39 -2.26 13.71 -12.24
C LEU A 39 -0.75 13.67 -12.08
N ARG A 40 -0.12 14.84 -12.03
CA ARG A 40 1.32 14.97 -11.77
C ARG A 40 1.60 14.57 -10.33
N GLY A 41 2.64 13.79 -10.10
CA GLY A 41 2.95 13.34 -8.74
C GLY A 41 4.12 12.38 -8.65
N LEU A 42 4.42 11.99 -7.41
CA LEU A 42 5.43 11.00 -7.05
C LEU A 42 4.74 9.73 -6.56
N THR A 43 5.48 8.63 -6.53
CA THR A 43 5.05 7.40 -5.84
C THR A 43 5.85 7.24 -4.55
N ASP A 44 5.15 7.16 -3.44
CA ASP A 44 5.68 6.87 -2.12
C ASP A 44 5.42 5.39 -1.79
N TYR A 45 6.49 4.60 -1.70
CA TYR A 45 6.40 3.20 -1.31
C TYR A 45 6.49 3.08 0.20
N TRP A 46 5.36 2.78 0.84
CA TRP A 46 5.25 2.65 2.29
C TRP A 46 5.50 1.22 2.73
N VAL A 47 6.29 1.08 3.79
CA VAL A 47 6.51 -0.20 4.47
C VAL A 47 5.84 -0.16 5.83
N ASN A 48 4.88 -1.05 6.06
CA ASN A 48 4.09 -1.13 7.28
C ASN A 48 4.20 -2.53 7.91
N ASP A 49 3.82 -2.64 9.18
CA ASP A 49 3.49 -3.92 9.80
C ASP A 49 2.07 -4.39 9.44
N ALA A 50 1.67 -5.51 10.02
CA ALA A 50 0.38 -6.15 9.77
C ALA A 50 -0.84 -5.39 10.28
N VAL A 51 -0.65 -4.39 11.15
CA VAL A 51 -1.72 -3.53 11.68
C VAL A 51 -1.66 -2.12 11.08
N GLY A 52 -0.82 -1.90 10.08
CA GLY A 52 -0.69 -0.64 9.35
C GLY A 52 0.23 0.39 10.03
N LYS A 53 0.99 0.03 11.08
CA LYS A 53 1.99 0.96 11.64
C LYS A 53 3.15 1.10 10.65
N PRO A 54 3.52 2.33 10.26
CA PRO A 54 4.60 2.56 9.30
C PRO A 54 5.97 2.31 9.95
N PHE A 55 6.91 1.83 9.13
CA PHE A 55 8.34 1.73 9.48
C PHE A 55 9.19 2.72 8.70
N PHE A 56 8.96 2.86 7.40
CA PHE A 56 9.61 3.87 6.54
C PHE A 56 8.90 4.00 5.19
N VAL A 57 9.32 5.02 4.44
CA VAL A 57 8.84 5.31 3.08
C VAL A 57 10.00 5.51 2.12
N VAL A 58 9.83 5.10 0.86
CA VAL A 58 10.74 5.38 -0.25
C VAL A 58 10.01 6.15 -1.35
N SER A 59 10.33 7.43 -1.54
CA SER A 59 9.70 8.30 -2.54
C SER A 59 10.43 8.29 -3.88
N LYS A 60 9.68 8.20 -4.98
CA LYS A 60 10.19 8.19 -6.36
C LYS A 60 9.40 9.11 -7.29
N ALA A 61 10.04 10.15 -7.85
CA ALA A 61 9.47 10.90 -8.98
C ALA A 61 9.55 10.11 -10.29
N VAL A 62 10.75 9.60 -10.60
CA VAL A 62 10.93 8.57 -11.61
C VAL A 62 10.64 7.22 -10.96
N ASN A 63 9.43 6.72 -11.15
CA ASN A 63 9.00 5.43 -10.61
C ASN A 63 9.39 4.29 -11.58
N PRO A 64 10.36 3.43 -11.24
CA PRO A 64 10.75 2.25 -12.04
C PRO A 64 9.81 1.05 -11.84
N GLY A 65 8.84 1.16 -10.93
CA GLY A 65 7.90 0.11 -10.54
C GLY A 65 8.22 -0.52 -9.19
N LEU A 66 7.20 -1.08 -8.55
CA LEU A 66 7.27 -1.66 -7.20
C LEU A 66 8.42 -2.66 -7.04
N LEU A 67 8.57 -3.60 -7.98
CA LEU A 67 9.61 -4.63 -7.93
C LEU A 67 11.04 -4.07 -7.95
N SER A 68 11.32 -3.03 -8.75
CA SER A 68 12.65 -2.42 -8.80
C SER A 68 12.95 -1.69 -7.49
N VAL A 69 12.00 -0.91 -6.97
CA VAL A 69 12.15 -0.24 -5.67
C VAL A 69 12.34 -1.25 -4.53
N MET A 70 11.62 -2.38 -4.58
CA MET A 70 11.82 -3.46 -3.63
C MET A 70 13.24 -4.03 -3.69
N ARG A 71 13.71 -4.40 -4.90
CA ARG A 71 15.05 -4.98 -5.09
C ARG A 71 16.18 -4.05 -4.64
N GLU A 72 16.09 -2.78 -5.00
CA GLU A 72 17.21 -1.84 -4.91
C GLU A 72 17.28 -1.10 -3.57
N GLN A 73 16.15 -0.88 -2.90
CA GLN A 73 16.09 0.00 -1.72
C GLN A 73 15.38 -0.62 -0.51
N ILE A 74 14.21 -1.23 -0.70
CA ILE A 74 13.43 -1.74 0.44
C ILE A 74 14.08 -3.01 0.99
N ILE A 75 14.28 -4.05 0.16
CA ILE A 75 14.82 -5.33 0.63
C ILE A 75 16.22 -5.21 1.24
N PRO A 76 17.19 -4.47 0.63
CA PRO A 76 18.50 -4.28 1.25
C PRO A 76 18.41 -3.60 2.63
N ARG A 77 17.51 -2.63 2.77
CA ARG A 77 17.25 -1.98 4.06
C ARG A 77 16.65 -2.95 5.08
N LEU A 78 15.64 -3.74 4.69
CA LEU A 78 15.01 -4.73 5.56
C LEU A 78 15.99 -5.79 6.04
N LEU A 79 16.87 -6.28 5.17
CA LEU A 79 17.92 -7.24 5.52
C LEU A 79 18.86 -6.71 6.61
N ARG A 80 19.07 -5.39 6.67
CA ARG A 80 19.93 -4.74 7.67
C ARG A 80 19.16 -4.37 8.94
N ASP A 81 17.96 -3.81 8.80
CA ASP A 81 17.23 -3.14 9.88
C ASP A 81 16.31 -4.09 10.68
N ILE A 82 15.94 -5.26 10.14
CA ILE A 82 15.10 -6.22 10.86
C ILE A 82 15.96 -6.96 11.91
N PRO A 83 15.63 -6.86 13.21
CA PRO A 83 16.38 -7.53 14.27
C PRO A 83 16.04 -9.03 14.33
N LYS A 84 16.85 -9.81 15.07
CA LYS A 84 16.60 -11.22 15.40
C LYS A 84 16.31 -12.12 14.18
N GLN A 85 16.90 -11.82 13.03
CA GLN A 85 16.80 -12.71 11.88
C GLN A 85 17.53 -14.04 12.16
N PRO A 86 17.04 -15.17 11.62
CA PRO A 86 17.73 -16.45 11.71
C PRO A 86 19.17 -16.36 11.17
N THR A 87 20.05 -17.07 11.86
CA THR A 87 21.45 -17.23 11.49
C THR A 87 21.60 -18.05 10.21
N GLY A 88 22.78 -17.98 9.58
CA GLY A 88 23.08 -18.77 8.39
C GLY A 88 23.01 -20.29 8.63
N GLU A 89 23.28 -20.75 9.85
CA GLU A 89 23.22 -22.17 10.23
C GLU A 89 21.78 -22.65 10.38
N GLU A 90 20.92 -21.88 11.06
CA GLU A 90 19.49 -22.19 11.18
C GLU A 90 18.80 -22.27 9.81
N LEU A 91 19.12 -21.35 8.90
CA LEU A 91 18.59 -21.33 7.53
C LEU A 91 19.10 -22.50 6.65
N LYS A 92 20.26 -23.07 6.98
CA LYS A 92 20.79 -24.28 6.35
C LYS A 92 20.15 -25.53 6.92
N ALA A 93 19.93 -25.57 8.24
CA ALA A 93 19.32 -26.69 8.95
C ALA A 93 17.84 -26.89 8.58
N ASN A 94 17.10 -25.80 8.31
CA ASN A 94 15.71 -25.87 7.89
C ASN A 94 15.50 -25.21 6.51
N ARG A 95 15.24 -26.04 5.49
CA ARG A 95 15.02 -25.58 4.10
C ARG A 95 13.80 -24.67 3.92
N HIS A 96 12.85 -24.68 4.85
CA HIS A 96 11.61 -23.90 4.80
C HIS A 96 11.67 -22.66 5.71
N LEU A 97 12.65 -22.57 6.62
CA LEU A 97 12.85 -21.40 7.45
C LEU A 97 13.28 -20.20 6.60
N TYR A 98 12.71 -19.04 6.92
CA TYR A 98 12.97 -17.78 6.23
C TYR A 98 13.21 -16.64 7.22
N ARG A 99 13.86 -15.57 6.75
CA ARG A 99 14.24 -14.40 7.55
C ARG A 99 13.05 -13.55 7.96
N PHE A 100 12.26 -13.16 6.97
CA PHE A 100 11.04 -12.38 7.13
C PHE A 100 10.17 -12.52 5.88
N GLY A 101 8.90 -12.13 6.00
CA GLY A 101 7.93 -12.13 4.91
C GLY A 101 7.64 -10.72 4.37
N VAL A 102 7.39 -10.61 3.08
CA VAL A 102 6.97 -9.37 2.42
C VAL A 102 5.68 -9.60 1.65
N VAL A 103 4.63 -8.88 2.06
CA VAL A 103 3.30 -8.87 1.48
C VAL A 103 3.18 -7.66 0.56
N PHE A 104 2.72 -7.89 -0.66
CA PHE A 104 2.54 -6.82 -1.64
C PHE A 104 1.37 -7.12 -2.58
N ASP A 105 0.91 -6.09 -3.28
CA ASP A 105 -0.22 -6.15 -4.17
C ASP A 105 0.04 -7.01 -5.43
N ARG A 106 -0.97 -7.10 -6.31
CA ARG A 106 -0.93 -7.91 -7.54
C ARG A 106 0.06 -7.38 -8.57
N GLU A 107 0.48 -6.11 -8.49
CA GLU A 107 1.50 -5.55 -9.38
C GLU A 107 2.88 -6.14 -9.11
N GLY A 108 3.14 -6.62 -7.90
CA GLY A 108 4.37 -7.33 -7.56
C GLY A 108 4.43 -8.79 -8.01
N TYR A 109 3.41 -9.32 -8.72
CA TYR A 109 3.43 -10.71 -9.19
C TYR A 109 4.56 -10.96 -10.22
N SER A 110 5.63 -11.64 -9.78
CA SER A 110 6.75 -12.04 -10.64
C SER A 110 7.43 -13.31 -10.10
N PRO A 111 7.30 -14.46 -10.78
CA PRO A 111 8.00 -15.68 -10.41
C PRO A 111 9.52 -15.53 -10.30
N GLU A 112 10.12 -14.69 -11.15
CA GLU A 112 11.54 -14.37 -11.12
C GLU A 112 11.92 -13.65 -9.81
N PHE A 113 11.14 -12.64 -9.43
CA PHE A 113 11.33 -11.94 -8.16
C PHE A 113 11.16 -12.89 -6.96
N PHE A 114 10.17 -13.79 -6.99
CA PHE A 114 9.97 -14.76 -5.90
C PHE A 114 11.18 -15.67 -5.74
N LYS A 115 11.81 -16.08 -6.84
CA LYS A 115 13.05 -16.88 -6.81
C LYS A 115 14.18 -16.10 -6.15
N GLU A 116 14.44 -14.88 -6.61
CA GLU A 116 15.48 -14.02 -6.04
C GLU A 116 15.28 -13.77 -4.54
N MET A 117 14.03 -13.58 -4.10
CA MET A 117 13.72 -13.39 -2.69
C MET A 117 13.92 -14.69 -1.90
N TRP A 118 13.51 -15.84 -2.44
CA TRP A 118 13.67 -17.13 -1.78
C TRP A 118 15.13 -17.57 -1.66
N GLU A 119 15.98 -17.23 -2.63
CA GLU A 119 17.44 -17.39 -2.54
C GLU A 119 18.03 -16.62 -1.35
N LYS A 120 17.46 -15.45 -1.04
CA LYS A 120 17.78 -14.65 0.16
C LYS A 120 17.06 -15.11 1.42
N ARG A 121 16.25 -16.18 1.34
CA ARG A 121 15.35 -16.67 2.41
C ARG A 121 14.35 -15.60 2.86
N ILE A 122 13.71 -14.93 1.89
CA ILE A 122 12.62 -13.98 2.13
C ILE A 122 11.34 -14.56 1.54
N ALA A 123 10.28 -14.66 2.35
CA ALA A 123 9.00 -15.16 1.90
C ALA A 123 8.20 -14.04 1.20
N CYS A 124 7.61 -14.33 0.04
CA CYS A 124 6.74 -13.40 -0.68
C CYS A 124 5.28 -13.80 -0.52
N TYR A 125 4.38 -12.82 -0.49
CA TYR A 125 2.93 -13.03 -0.47
C TYR A 125 2.29 -12.03 -1.42
N THR A 126 1.54 -12.50 -2.40
CA THR A 126 0.83 -11.64 -3.35
C THR A 126 -0.35 -12.37 -3.97
N TYR A 127 -1.21 -11.63 -4.66
CA TYR A 127 -2.26 -12.22 -5.48
C TYR A 127 -1.70 -12.73 -6.80
N LYS A 128 -2.10 -13.95 -7.21
CA LYS A 128 -1.75 -14.49 -8.52
C LYS A 128 -2.39 -13.65 -9.62
N LYS A 129 -1.61 -13.12 -10.56
CA LYS A 129 -2.11 -12.19 -11.59
C LYS A 129 -2.96 -12.86 -12.68
N TYR A 130 -2.52 -14.02 -13.14
CA TYR A 130 -3.14 -14.74 -14.25
C TYR A 130 -3.78 -16.04 -13.72
N VAL A 131 -5.07 -15.96 -13.43
CA VAL A 131 -5.88 -17.08 -12.94
C VAL A 131 -6.92 -17.37 -14.01
N ASN A 132 -6.74 -18.48 -14.72
CA ASN A 132 -7.59 -18.85 -15.86
C ASN A 132 -8.36 -20.16 -15.60
N ASP A 133 -7.96 -20.88 -14.56
CA ASP A 133 -8.56 -22.13 -14.12
C ASP A 133 -9.46 -21.91 -12.91
N VAL A 134 -10.51 -22.70 -12.78
CA VAL A 134 -11.42 -22.73 -11.62
C VAL A 134 -11.22 -24.07 -10.93
N TRP A 135 -10.95 -24.05 -9.62
CA TRP A 135 -10.83 -25.30 -8.85
C TRP A 135 -12.21 -25.81 -8.44
N PRO A 136 -12.43 -27.13 -8.38
CA PRO A 136 -13.68 -27.71 -7.88
C PRO A 136 -14.03 -27.20 -6.48
N GLU A 137 -15.30 -26.86 -6.24
CA GLU A 137 -15.75 -26.39 -4.92
C GLU A 137 -15.52 -27.41 -3.81
N SER A 138 -15.52 -28.70 -4.15
CA SER A 138 -15.26 -29.81 -3.23
C SER A 138 -13.84 -29.79 -2.62
N GLU A 139 -12.90 -29.05 -3.22
CA GLU A 139 -11.54 -28.89 -2.67
C GLU A 139 -11.47 -27.81 -1.58
N PHE A 140 -12.51 -27.00 -1.43
CA PHE A 140 -12.52 -25.90 -0.47
C PHE A 140 -13.11 -26.36 0.85
N ILE A 141 -12.32 -26.21 1.91
CA ILE A 141 -12.70 -26.58 3.27
C ILE A 141 -12.95 -25.30 4.06
N GLU A 142 -14.06 -25.25 4.78
CA GLU A 142 -14.32 -24.16 5.73
C GLU A 142 -13.30 -24.22 6.87
N LYS A 143 -12.56 -23.13 7.05
CA LYS A 143 -11.52 -22.98 8.05
C LYS A 143 -11.75 -21.70 8.84
N GLU A 144 -11.47 -21.75 10.13
CA GLU A 144 -11.46 -20.57 10.99
C GLU A 144 -10.13 -19.83 10.83
N VAL A 145 -10.22 -18.55 10.49
CA VAL A 145 -9.09 -17.68 10.24
C VAL A 145 -9.11 -16.56 11.27
N VAL A 146 -8.07 -16.50 12.10
CA VAL A 146 -7.89 -15.43 13.07
C VAL A 146 -7.24 -14.24 12.37
N LEU A 147 -7.92 -13.11 12.34
CA LEU A 147 -7.43 -11.85 11.79
C LEU A 147 -6.55 -11.12 12.81
N ASN A 148 -5.79 -10.11 12.36
CA ASN A 148 -4.86 -9.37 13.23
C ASN A 148 -5.53 -8.57 14.36
N ASN A 149 -6.84 -8.30 14.25
CA ASN A 149 -7.64 -7.68 15.30
C ASN A 149 -8.17 -8.71 16.33
N GLY A 150 -7.80 -9.99 16.21
CA GLY A 150 -8.31 -11.09 17.03
C GLY A 150 -9.67 -11.63 16.59
N GLU A 151 -10.31 -11.03 15.58
CA GLU A 151 -11.58 -11.50 15.04
C GLU A 151 -11.40 -12.84 14.32
N VAL A 152 -12.28 -13.80 14.62
CA VAL A 152 -12.29 -15.10 13.96
C VAL A 152 -13.33 -15.08 12.86
N VAL A 153 -12.88 -15.27 11.62
CA VAL A 153 -13.76 -15.33 10.45
C VAL A 153 -13.66 -16.68 9.78
N LYS A 154 -14.78 -17.18 9.27
CA LYS A 154 -14.83 -18.43 8.53
C LYS A 154 -14.51 -18.18 7.06
N MET A 155 -13.59 -18.96 6.49
CA MET A 155 -13.22 -18.88 5.08
C MET A 155 -13.18 -20.26 4.45
N LYS A 156 -13.76 -20.42 3.26
CA LYS A 156 -13.58 -21.60 2.43
C LYS A 156 -12.24 -21.51 1.70
N LEU A 157 -11.26 -22.33 2.11
CA LEU A 157 -9.90 -22.30 1.59
C LEU A 157 -9.52 -23.64 0.94
N ALA A 158 -8.78 -23.57 -0.17
CA ALA A 158 -8.12 -24.70 -0.81
C ALA A 158 -6.64 -24.36 -1.04
N GLU A 159 -5.78 -25.38 -1.06
CA GLU A 159 -4.34 -25.19 -1.23
C GLU A 159 -3.77 -26.20 -2.24
N ARG A 160 -2.88 -25.73 -3.12
CA ARG A 160 -2.07 -26.59 -3.99
C ARG A 160 -0.62 -26.09 -4.08
N GLY A 161 0.31 -27.01 -4.34
CA GLY A 161 1.65 -26.69 -4.77
C GLY A 161 1.69 -26.33 -6.26
N VAL A 162 2.39 -25.27 -6.63
CA VAL A 162 2.59 -24.84 -8.01
C VAL A 162 4.08 -24.78 -8.31
N TYR A 163 4.50 -25.40 -9.40
CA TYR A 163 5.90 -25.41 -9.82
C TYR A 163 6.12 -24.51 -11.04
N PHE A 164 6.90 -23.46 -10.86
CA PHE A 164 7.34 -22.57 -11.93
C PHE A 164 8.58 -23.14 -12.61
N ARG A 165 8.37 -24.02 -13.60
CA ARG A 165 9.43 -24.70 -14.36
C ARG A 165 10.55 -23.79 -14.87
N LYS A 166 10.22 -22.58 -15.35
CA LYS A 166 11.21 -21.64 -15.90
C LYS A 166 12.16 -21.09 -14.84
N GLN A 167 11.68 -20.93 -13.61
CA GLN A 167 12.45 -20.42 -12.49
C GLN A 167 13.02 -21.57 -11.64
N ASP A 168 12.57 -22.81 -11.85
CA ASP A 168 12.83 -23.92 -10.93
C ASP A 168 12.46 -23.54 -9.49
N LEU A 169 11.19 -23.15 -9.32
CA LEU A 169 10.67 -22.66 -8.04
C LEU A 169 9.32 -23.30 -7.75
N TRP A 170 9.24 -24.02 -6.63
CA TRP A 170 7.97 -24.36 -6.02
C TRP A 170 7.43 -23.16 -5.25
N VAL A 171 6.11 -22.98 -5.31
CA VAL A 171 5.35 -22.02 -4.51
C VAL A 171 4.04 -22.68 -4.06
N ARG A 172 3.39 -22.10 -3.06
CA ARG A 172 2.05 -22.50 -2.64
C ARG A 172 1.03 -21.55 -3.22
N GLU A 173 -0.06 -22.10 -3.76
CA GLU A 173 -1.23 -21.36 -4.17
C GLU A 173 -2.38 -21.67 -3.21
N ILE A 174 -2.87 -20.65 -2.52
CA ILE A 174 -4.00 -20.73 -1.62
C ILE A 174 -5.15 -19.98 -2.28
N ARG A 175 -6.32 -20.62 -2.39
CA ARG A 175 -7.52 -19.98 -2.94
C ARG A 175 -8.57 -19.81 -1.87
N LYS A 176 -9.16 -18.62 -1.80
CA LYS A 176 -10.40 -18.36 -1.07
C LYS A 176 -11.57 -18.40 -2.04
N LEU A 177 -12.59 -19.20 -1.73
CA LEU A 177 -13.87 -19.21 -2.42
C LEU A 177 -14.86 -18.26 -1.73
N THR A 178 -15.52 -17.39 -2.49
CA THR A 178 -16.63 -16.56 -2.02
C THR A 178 -17.97 -17.21 -2.33
N ASP A 179 -19.04 -16.74 -1.69
CA ASP A 179 -20.41 -17.23 -1.94
C ASP A 179 -20.89 -16.96 -3.37
N THR A 180 -20.27 -16.01 -4.07
CA THR A 180 -20.51 -15.71 -5.48
C THR A 180 -19.79 -16.66 -6.45
N GLY A 181 -19.07 -17.67 -5.93
CA GLY A 181 -18.25 -18.60 -6.72
C GLY A 181 -16.89 -18.01 -7.16
N HIS A 182 -16.55 -16.78 -6.75
CA HIS A 182 -15.28 -16.17 -7.11
C HIS A 182 -14.13 -16.78 -6.29
N GLN A 183 -13.02 -17.11 -6.98
CA GLN A 183 -11.82 -17.64 -6.36
C GLN A 183 -10.70 -16.61 -6.35
N THR A 184 -10.37 -16.11 -5.16
CA THR A 184 -9.20 -15.24 -4.97
C THR A 184 -7.97 -16.10 -4.75
N SER A 185 -7.00 -16.01 -5.67
CA SER A 185 -5.76 -16.78 -5.63
C SER A 185 -4.60 -15.99 -5.01
N ILE A 186 -4.06 -16.51 -3.93
CA ILE A 186 -2.88 -16.05 -3.20
C ILE A 186 -1.72 -16.97 -3.58
N ILE A 187 -0.54 -16.39 -3.84
CA ILE A 187 0.68 -17.15 -4.10
C ILE A 187 1.76 -16.77 -3.10
N THR A 188 2.49 -17.77 -2.59
CA THR A 188 3.52 -17.53 -1.58
C THR A 188 4.67 -18.52 -1.63
N THR A 189 5.84 -18.07 -1.15
CA THR A 189 7.02 -18.91 -0.85
C THR A 189 7.14 -19.23 0.65
N ASP A 190 6.11 -18.95 1.46
CA ASP A 190 6.05 -19.41 2.84
C ASP A 190 5.59 -20.87 2.92
N PHE A 191 6.50 -21.75 3.30
CA PHE A 191 6.24 -23.19 3.49
C PHE A 191 6.06 -23.61 4.95
N MET A 192 6.19 -22.67 5.89
CA MET A 192 6.15 -22.95 7.33
C MET A 192 4.74 -22.80 7.90
N ASN A 193 4.00 -21.79 7.45
CA ASN A 193 2.70 -21.45 8.04
C ASN A 193 1.54 -22.16 7.33
N ASN A 194 0.46 -22.45 8.06
CA ASN A 194 -0.74 -23.05 7.48
C ASN A 194 -1.53 -22.04 6.62
N ALA A 195 -2.43 -22.56 5.76
CA ALA A 195 -3.20 -21.74 4.82
C ALA A 195 -4.02 -20.62 5.50
N GLU A 196 -4.48 -20.86 6.72
CA GLU A 196 -5.25 -19.95 7.56
C GLU A 196 -4.43 -18.68 7.89
N VAL A 197 -3.20 -18.86 8.38
CA VAL A 197 -2.29 -17.75 8.68
C VAL A 197 -1.90 -17.01 7.40
N LEU A 198 -1.65 -17.73 6.30
CA LEU A 198 -1.32 -17.13 5.01
C LEU A 198 -2.46 -16.26 4.47
N ALA A 199 -3.70 -16.76 4.58
CA ALA A 199 -4.89 -16.03 4.22
C ALA A 199 -5.01 -14.76 5.08
N ALA A 200 -4.93 -14.89 6.41
CA ALA A 200 -4.99 -13.75 7.34
C ALA A 200 -3.97 -12.66 7.00
N ARG A 201 -2.72 -13.04 6.71
CA ARG A 201 -1.66 -12.10 6.28
C ARG A 201 -2.05 -11.36 5.01
N MET A 202 -2.58 -12.04 3.99
CA MET A 202 -3.01 -11.36 2.76
C MET A 202 -4.21 -10.42 2.96
N PHE A 203 -5.18 -10.80 3.79
CA PHE A 203 -6.33 -9.92 4.10
C PHE A 203 -5.92 -8.67 4.87
N SER A 204 -4.91 -8.80 5.72
CA SER A 204 -4.37 -7.70 6.53
C SER A 204 -3.73 -6.58 5.71
N ARG A 205 -3.51 -6.78 4.40
CA ARG A 205 -3.05 -5.72 3.48
C ARG A 205 -3.98 -4.51 3.48
N TRP A 206 -5.27 -4.70 3.75
CA TRP A 206 -6.22 -3.58 3.85
C TRP A 206 -5.86 -2.57 4.95
N SER A 207 -5.07 -2.98 5.95
CA SER A 207 -4.56 -2.06 6.99
C SER A 207 -3.71 -0.92 6.41
N GLN A 208 -3.00 -1.13 5.29
CA GLN A 208 -2.24 -0.07 4.64
C GLN A 208 -3.14 0.98 4.00
N GLU A 209 -4.26 0.56 3.40
CA GLU A 209 -5.25 1.49 2.85
C GLU A 209 -5.88 2.34 3.97
N ASN A 210 -6.18 1.71 5.11
CA ASN A 210 -6.65 2.41 6.31
C ASN A 210 -5.61 3.42 6.84
N PHE A 211 -4.34 3.01 6.92
CA PHE A 211 -3.22 3.89 7.31
C PHE A 211 -3.11 5.09 6.37
N LEU A 212 -3.06 4.88 5.05
CA LEU A 212 -2.93 5.95 4.07
C LEU A 212 -4.11 6.91 4.14
N LYS A 213 -5.34 6.39 4.22
CA LYS A 213 -6.55 7.19 4.38
C LYS A 213 -6.45 8.08 5.62
N TYR A 214 -6.15 7.48 6.76
CA TYR A 214 -6.04 8.20 8.03
C TYR A 214 -4.96 9.28 8.01
N MET A 215 -3.79 8.96 7.47
CA MET A 215 -2.67 9.90 7.37
C MET A 215 -2.93 11.05 6.40
N MET A 216 -3.73 10.84 5.36
CA MET A 216 -4.19 11.91 4.48
C MET A 216 -5.15 12.85 5.22
N GLU A 217 -6.12 12.29 5.94
CA GLU A 217 -7.18 13.04 6.62
C GLU A 217 -6.66 13.84 7.82
N HIS A 218 -5.79 13.25 8.64
CA HIS A 218 -5.41 13.84 9.93
C HIS A 218 -3.97 14.33 10.01
N TYR A 219 -3.05 13.78 9.21
CA TYR A 219 -1.63 14.14 9.22
C TYR A 219 -1.19 14.93 7.98
N GLY A 220 -2.08 15.10 6.99
CA GLY A 220 -1.76 15.77 5.74
C GLY A 220 -0.52 15.19 5.06
N ILE A 221 -0.42 13.86 4.96
CA ILE A 221 0.77 13.18 4.40
C ILE A 221 1.04 13.54 2.93
N ASP A 222 0.00 13.99 2.22
CA ASP A 222 0.07 14.44 0.83
C ASP A 222 0.42 15.92 0.66
N ARG A 223 0.50 16.69 1.77
CA ARG A 223 0.79 18.13 1.69
C ARG A 223 2.20 18.36 1.16
N LEU A 224 2.32 19.38 0.31
CA LEU A 224 3.61 19.88 -0.14
C LEU A 224 4.31 20.57 1.03
N ILE A 225 5.48 20.06 1.41
CA ILE A 225 6.26 20.57 2.55
C ILE A 225 7.31 21.58 2.07
N GLU A 226 7.95 21.29 0.94
CA GLU A 226 9.01 22.13 0.38
C GLU A 226 8.83 22.30 -1.14
N TYR A 227 9.32 23.42 -1.66
CA TYR A 227 9.25 23.78 -3.08
C TYR A 227 10.58 23.62 -3.82
N GLU A 228 11.64 23.29 -3.09
CA GLU A 228 12.98 23.10 -3.65
C GLU A 228 13.02 21.88 -4.59
N GLN A 229 13.91 21.97 -5.56
CA GLN A 229 14.09 20.98 -6.61
C GLN A 229 15.50 20.43 -6.55
N GLU A 230 15.67 19.22 -7.04
CA GLU A 230 16.97 18.58 -7.19
C GLU A 230 17.12 18.01 -8.60
N ALA A 231 18.36 18.06 -9.10
CA ALA A 231 18.69 17.51 -10.41
C ALA A 231 18.48 15.99 -10.41
N ILE A 232 17.86 15.48 -11.47
CA ILE A 232 17.78 14.04 -11.70
C ILE A 232 19.10 13.60 -12.31
N SER A 233 19.67 12.50 -11.79
CA SER A 233 20.89 11.92 -12.36
C SER A 233 20.69 11.61 -13.85
N GLU A 234 21.65 12.04 -14.68
CA GLU A 234 21.61 11.88 -16.13
C GLU A 234 21.46 10.42 -16.59
N THR A 235 21.98 9.48 -15.80
CA THR A 235 21.94 8.05 -16.08
C THR A 235 20.63 7.37 -15.65
N THR A 236 19.72 8.12 -15.01
CA THR A 236 18.42 7.60 -14.55
C THR A 236 17.62 7.09 -15.75
N LYS A 237 17.21 5.83 -15.72
CA LYS A 237 16.38 5.26 -16.79
C LYS A 237 14.93 5.73 -16.64
N VAL A 238 14.40 6.32 -17.70
CA VAL A 238 13.02 6.80 -17.82
C VAL A 238 12.32 6.13 -18.98
N VAL A 239 10.99 6.03 -18.93
CA VAL A 239 10.20 5.51 -20.05
C VAL A 239 10.32 6.47 -21.22
N ASN A 240 10.70 5.94 -22.39
CA ASN A 240 10.82 6.71 -23.61
C ASN A 240 9.46 7.32 -24.01
N PRO A 241 9.34 8.66 -24.13
CA PRO A 241 8.10 9.31 -24.54
C PRO A 241 7.52 8.76 -25.85
N ARG A 242 8.39 8.46 -26.83
CA ARG A 242 7.99 7.89 -28.13
C ARG A 242 7.40 6.49 -27.97
N TYR A 243 7.98 5.65 -27.10
CA TYR A 243 7.43 4.32 -26.81
C TYR A 243 6.03 4.41 -26.21
N ARG A 244 5.84 5.36 -25.27
CA ARG A 244 4.54 5.60 -24.63
C ARG A 244 3.50 6.13 -25.62
N GLU A 245 3.90 7.01 -26.53
CA GLU A 245 3.05 7.52 -27.59
C GLU A 245 2.56 6.40 -28.52
N LEU A 246 3.48 5.56 -29.01
CA LEU A 246 3.14 4.39 -29.84
C LEU A 246 2.17 3.45 -29.12
N GLU A 247 2.38 3.20 -27.83
CA GLU A 247 1.47 2.39 -27.02
C GLU A 247 0.07 3.01 -26.90
N SER A 248 0.00 4.34 -26.71
CA SER A 248 -1.27 5.08 -26.69
C SER A 248 -2.00 5.00 -28.03
N GLN A 249 -1.28 5.17 -29.14
CA GLN A 249 -1.83 5.07 -30.49
C GLN A 249 -2.35 3.65 -30.78
N ILE A 250 -1.58 2.61 -30.44
CA ILE A 250 -2.02 1.21 -30.58
C ILE A 250 -3.30 0.96 -29.79
N LYS A 251 -3.37 1.41 -28.53
CA LYS A 251 -4.56 1.22 -27.67
C LYS A 251 -5.79 1.94 -28.25
N THR A 252 -5.60 3.16 -28.73
CA THR A 252 -6.67 3.95 -29.35
C THR A 252 -7.20 3.26 -30.60
N LYS A 253 -6.31 2.88 -31.53
CA LYS A 253 -6.70 2.18 -32.77
C LYS A 253 -7.31 0.80 -32.48
N SER A 254 -6.79 0.05 -31.51
CA SER A 254 -7.37 -1.25 -31.10
C SER A 254 -8.79 -1.10 -30.56
N THR A 255 -9.05 -0.02 -29.81
CA THR A 255 -10.40 0.29 -29.32
C THR A 255 -11.35 0.61 -30.48
N LEU A 256 -10.90 1.39 -31.46
CA LEU A 256 -11.66 1.68 -32.68
C LEU A 256 -11.92 0.41 -33.51
N LEU A 257 -10.90 -0.43 -33.70
CA LEU A 257 -11.01 -1.71 -34.40
C LEU A 257 -12.06 -2.61 -33.73
N ASN A 258 -12.03 -2.71 -32.39
CA ASN A 258 -13.01 -3.51 -31.67
C ASN A 258 -14.44 -2.98 -31.89
N ARG A 259 -14.63 -1.65 -31.86
CA ARG A 259 -15.93 -1.03 -32.18
C ARG A 259 -16.39 -1.35 -33.60
N GLN A 260 -15.49 -1.31 -34.60
CA GLN A 260 -15.84 -1.66 -35.98
C GLN A 260 -16.18 -3.14 -36.14
N ARG A 261 -15.45 -4.04 -35.48
CA ARG A 261 -15.75 -5.47 -35.45
C ARG A 261 -17.11 -5.77 -34.84
N VAL A 262 -17.47 -5.08 -33.74
CA VAL A 262 -18.81 -5.19 -33.13
C VAL A 262 -19.90 -4.71 -34.11
N LYS A 263 -19.69 -3.57 -34.78
CA LYS A 263 -20.63 -3.08 -35.81
C LYS A 263 -20.80 -4.06 -36.96
N TYR A 264 -19.68 -4.62 -37.46
CA TYR A 264 -19.70 -5.63 -38.51
C TYR A 264 -20.50 -6.87 -38.08
N GLY A 265 -20.25 -7.38 -36.87
CA GLY A 265 -20.98 -8.52 -36.31
C GLY A 265 -22.48 -8.24 -36.16
N ALA A 266 -22.85 -7.07 -35.65
CA ALA A 266 -24.25 -6.66 -35.53
C ALA A 266 -24.96 -6.56 -36.89
N LEU A 267 -24.26 -6.06 -37.91
CA LEU A 267 -24.77 -5.97 -39.28
C LEU A 267 -24.98 -7.35 -39.91
N VAL A 268 -24.08 -8.31 -39.65
CA VAL A 268 -24.24 -9.70 -40.08
C VAL A 268 -25.45 -10.35 -39.42
N LEU A 269 -25.60 -10.23 -38.09
CA LEU A 269 -26.73 -10.80 -37.35
C LEU A 269 -28.08 -10.20 -37.77
N LYS A 270 -28.13 -8.89 -38.07
CA LYS A 270 -29.36 -8.23 -38.52
C LYS A 270 -29.83 -8.78 -39.87
N ALA A 271 -28.91 -9.11 -40.77
CA ALA A 271 -29.25 -9.69 -42.07
C ALA A 271 -29.68 -11.16 -42.01
N GLU A 272 -29.47 -11.85 -40.89
CA GLU A 272 -30.00 -13.21 -40.67
C GLU A 272 -31.47 -13.20 -40.19
N GLY A 273 -31.98 -12.06 -39.70
CA GLY A 273 -33.33 -11.93 -39.14
C GLY A 273 -34.31 -11.03 -39.91
N GLU A 274 -33.84 -10.24 -40.88
CA GLU A 274 -34.64 -9.32 -41.71
C GLU A 274 -34.22 -9.43 -43.18
N GLU A 275 -35.12 -9.18 -44.14
CA GLU A 275 -34.76 -8.97 -45.55
C GLU A 275 -34.14 -7.56 -45.72
N PRO A 276 -32.81 -7.42 -45.86
CA PRO A 276 -32.18 -6.11 -45.94
C PRO A 276 -32.29 -5.54 -47.35
N ASP A 277 -32.29 -4.22 -47.49
CA ASP A 277 -31.96 -3.58 -48.77
C ASP A 277 -30.55 -3.99 -49.18
N ILE A 278 -30.46 -4.93 -50.13
CA ILE A 278 -29.23 -5.63 -50.53
C ILE A 278 -28.13 -4.64 -50.93
N ARG A 279 -28.48 -3.53 -51.61
CA ARG A 279 -27.49 -2.54 -52.06
C ARG A 279 -26.88 -1.79 -50.88
N LYS A 280 -27.72 -1.30 -49.96
CA LYS A 280 -27.25 -0.60 -48.75
C LYS A 280 -26.44 -1.51 -47.84
N TYR A 281 -26.91 -2.75 -47.66
CA TYR A 281 -26.22 -3.76 -46.86
C TYR A 281 -24.82 -4.08 -47.39
N VAL A 282 -24.69 -4.34 -48.70
CA VAL A 282 -23.39 -4.64 -49.33
C VAL A 282 -22.43 -3.46 -49.21
N GLN A 283 -22.93 -2.24 -49.43
CA GLN A 283 -22.12 -1.03 -49.35
C GLN A 283 -21.63 -0.76 -47.92
N GLU A 284 -22.52 -0.81 -46.93
CA GLU A 284 -22.16 -0.58 -45.52
C GLU A 284 -21.20 -1.66 -45.00
N LYS A 285 -21.43 -2.93 -45.39
CA LYS A 285 -20.53 -4.05 -45.07
C LYS A 285 -19.13 -3.85 -45.66
N ALA A 286 -19.04 -3.42 -46.92
CA ALA A 286 -17.77 -3.14 -47.57
C ALA A 286 -17.01 -2.00 -46.88
N THR A 287 -17.70 -0.90 -46.53
CA THR A 287 -17.08 0.24 -45.81
C THR A 287 -16.56 -0.15 -44.44
N ILE A 288 -17.34 -0.92 -43.66
CA ILE A 288 -16.89 -1.39 -42.34
C ILE A 288 -15.69 -2.34 -42.50
N ARG A 289 -15.72 -3.22 -43.51
CA ARG A 289 -14.61 -4.15 -43.78
C ARG A 289 -13.33 -3.42 -44.16
N GLU A 290 -13.40 -2.43 -45.04
CA GLU A 290 -12.25 -1.60 -45.42
C GLU A 290 -11.68 -0.84 -44.21
N SER A 291 -12.55 -0.33 -43.33
CA SER A 291 -12.13 0.32 -42.08
C SER A 291 -11.40 -0.66 -41.15
N ILE A 292 -11.89 -1.88 -41.02
CA ILE A 292 -11.24 -2.96 -40.24
C ILE A 292 -9.86 -3.26 -40.82
N ASP A 293 -9.76 -3.54 -42.12
CA ASP A 293 -8.51 -3.91 -42.77
C ASP A 293 -7.47 -2.78 -42.67
N THR A 294 -7.91 -1.52 -42.77
CA THR A 294 -7.06 -0.34 -42.58
C THR A 294 -6.53 -0.26 -41.14
N LEU A 295 -7.42 -0.34 -40.15
CA LEU A 295 -7.04 -0.28 -38.73
C LEU A 295 -6.10 -1.43 -38.33
N GLU A 296 -6.30 -2.63 -38.87
CA GLU A 296 -5.41 -3.77 -38.64
C GLU A 296 -4.00 -3.51 -39.18
N LYS A 297 -3.87 -3.03 -40.44
CA LYS A 297 -2.58 -2.67 -41.04
C LYS A 297 -1.87 -1.59 -40.23
N GLU A 298 -2.59 -0.54 -39.83
CA GLU A 298 -2.01 0.54 -39.02
C GLU A 298 -1.54 0.06 -37.64
N ILE A 299 -2.31 -0.81 -36.98
CA ILE A 299 -1.91 -1.40 -35.69
C ILE A 299 -0.64 -2.24 -35.85
N GLU A 300 -0.54 -3.06 -36.91
CA GLU A 300 0.66 -3.88 -37.17
C GLU A 300 1.89 -3.02 -37.47
N GLN A 301 1.75 -1.95 -38.26
CA GLN A 301 2.83 -0.99 -38.47
C GLN A 301 3.29 -0.34 -37.16
N LEU A 302 2.35 0.12 -36.33
CA LEU A 302 2.68 0.71 -35.02
C LEU A 302 3.36 -0.29 -34.08
N LYS A 303 2.91 -1.56 -34.07
CA LYS A 303 3.57 -2.63 -33.30
C LYS A 303 4.99 -2.88 -33.79
N ALA A 304 5.22 -2.90 -35.09
CA ALA A 304 6.56 -3.05 -35.67
C ALA A 304 7.48 -1.87 -35.28
N THR A 305 7.00 -0.63 -35.39
CA THR A 305 7.76 0.55 -34.94
C THR A 305 8.03 0.50 -33.43
N LYS A 306 7.05 0.10 -32.62
CA LYS A 306 7.21 -0.04 -31.16
C LYS A 306 8.25 -1.10 -30.80
N LYS A 307 8.30 -2.22 -31.53
CA LYS A 307 9.28 -3.30 -31.32
C LYS A 307 10.72 -2.80 -31.51
N ASN A 308 10.93 -1.87 -32.46
CA ASN A 308 12.24 -1.28 -32.74
C ASN A 308 12.54 -0.03 -31.89
N THR A 309 11.63 0.39 -31.02
CA THR A 309 11.81 1.56 -30.15
C THR A 309 12.20 1.10 -28.75
N GLU A 310 13.29 1.61 -28.20
CA GLU A 310 13.69 1.31 -26.83
C GLU A 310 12.62 1.76 -25.82
N LYS A 311 12.25 0.86 -24.90
CA LYS A 311 11.27 1.16 -23.85
C LYS A 311 11.78 2.17 -22.83
N HIS A 312 13.05 2.08 -22.47
CA HIS A 312 13.69 2.98 -21.50
C HIS A 312 14.92 3.64 -22.11
N ILE A 313 15.07 4.94 -21.85
CA ILE A 313 16.23 5.74 -22.24
C ILE A 313 16.81 6.42 -21.00
N GLU A 314 18.04 6.90 -21.10
CA GLU A 314 18.63 7.74 -20.06
C GLU A 314 17.98 9.12 -20.02
N PHE A 315 17.95 9.71 -18.83
CA PHE A 315 17.38 11.03 -18.60
C PHE A 315 18.07 12.10 -19.45
N SER A 316 19.39 11.98 -19.65
CA SER A 316 20.16 12.85 -20.56
C SER A 316 19.63 12.89 -21.98
N LYS A 317 19.06 11.77 -22.47
CA LYS A 317 18.53 11.60 -23.83
C LYS A 317 17.08 12.08 -23.99
N LEU A 318 16.44 12.56 -22.91
CA LEU A 318 15.10 13.15 -23.04
C LEU A 318 15.15 14.46 -23.83
N PRO A 319 14.15 14.74 -24.67
CA PRO A 319 13.94 16.07 -25.22
C PRO A 319 13.84 17.13 -24.12
N GLU A 320 14.40 18.32 -24.33
CA GLU A 320 14.42 19.41 -23.33
C GLU A 320 13.01 19.78 -22.84
N ASP A 321 12.00 19.79 -23.71
CA ASP A 321 10.60 20.07 -23.36
C ASP A 321 9.94 18.95 -22.52
N LYS A 322 10.60 17.80 -22.41
CA LYS A 322 10.18 16.65 -21.60
C LYS A 322 11.04 16.44 -20.35
N LYS A 323 12.13 17.21 -20.18
CA LYS A 323 12.94 17.16 -18.95
C LYS A 323 12.17 17.81 -17.80
N PHE A 324 12.45 17.32 -16.60
CA PHE A 324 11.87 17.82 -15.35
C PHE A 324 12.89 17.66 -14.22
N GLN A 325 12.66 18.36 -13.12
CA GLN A 325 13.45 18.19 -11.89
C GLN A 325 12.67 17.36 -10.88
N ASP A 326 13.39 16.62 -10.04
CA ASP A 326 12.79 15.97 -8.88
C ASP A 326 12.50 17.02 -7.82
N LEU A 327 11.65 16.68 -6.85
CA LEU A 327 11.47 17.51 -5.67
C LEU A 327 12.54 17.12 -4.65
N LYS A 328 13.09 18.12 -3.97
CA LYS A 328 13.92 17.86 -2.79
C LYS A 328 13.11 17.04 -1.79
N LYS A 329 13.77 16.06 -1.17
CA LYS A 329 13.11 15.07 -0.30
C LYS A 329 13.41 15.26 1.18
N SER A 330 14.43 16.03 1.54
CA SER A 330 14.93 16.10 2.93
C SER A 330 13.89 16.66 3.89
N GLY A 331 13.23 17.76 3.55
CA GLY A 331 12.19 18.36 4.39
C GLY A 331 10.97 17.45 4.47
N LYS A 332 10.58 16.84 3.35
CA LYS A 332 9.48 15.87 3.34
C LYS A 332 9.77 14.64 4.19
N GLN A 333 10.96 14.06 4.08
CA GLN A 333 11.39 12.89 4.84
C GLN A 333 11.41 13.19 6.35
N PHE A 334 11.93 14.36 6.74
CA PHE A 334 11.94 14.79 8.13
C PHE A 334 10.52 14.92 8.70
N VAL A 335 9.64 15.65 8.00
CA VAL A 335 8.25 15.84 8.43
C VAL A 335 7.47 14.52 8.44
N ASP A 336 7.66 13.65 7.44
CA ASP A 336 7.03 12.33 7.42
C ASP A 336 7.49 11.44 8.56
N THR A 337 8.77 11.52 8.95
CA THR A 337 9.28 10.77 10.10
C THR A 337 8.58 11.20 11.38
N ILE A 338 8.39 12.51 11.60
CA ILE A 338 7.61 13.02 12.74
C ILE A 338 6.17 12.52 12.69
N LYS A 339 5.51 12.59 11.52
CA LYS A 339 4.14 12.09 11.35
C LYS A 339 4.03 10.59 11.60
N MET A 340 5.02 9.81 11.19
CA MET A 340 5.06 8.37 11.45
C MET A 340 5.16 8.08 12.95
N ILE A 341 6.05 8.78 13.66
CA ILE A 341 6.21 8.63 15.12
C ILE A 341 4.90 9.00 15.82
N ALA A 342 4.32 10.16 15.47
CA ALA A 342 3.06 10.63 16.04
C ALA A 342 1.89 9.64 15.77
N TYR A 343 1.78 9.14 14.54
CA TYR A 343 0.77 8.12 14.21
C TYR A 343 0.95 6.83 15.01
N ARG A 344 2.20 6.37 15.22
CA ARG A 344 2.48 5.18 16.03
C ARG A 344 2.11 5.41 17.50
N ALA A 345 2.48 6.55 18.07
CA ALA A 345 2.13 6.93 19.44
C ALA A 345 0.60 7.02 19.63
N GLU A 346 -0.10 7.69 18.72
CA GLU A 346 -1.55 7.78 18.72
C GLU A 346 -2.19 6.38 18.59
N THR A 347 -1.66 5.51 17.73
CA THR A 347 -2.14 4.12 17.59
C THR A 347 -1.96 3.35 18.89
N ALA A 348 -0.84 3.53 19.59
CA ALA A 348 -0.59 2.90 20.87
C ALA A 348 -1.60 3.37 21.93
N MET A 349 -1.81 4.67 22.07
CA MET A 349 -2.81 5.24 22.99
C MET A 349 -4.24 4.75 22.67
N ALA A 350 -4.60 4.69 21.39
CA ALA A 350 -5.91 4.20 20.96
C ALA A 350 -6.09 2.70 21.22
N ASN A 351 -5.01 1.92 21.21
CA ASN A 351 -5.04 0.50 21.57
C ASN A 351 -5.16 0.31 23.09
N THR A 352 -4.46 1.11 23.90
CA THR A 352 -4.65 1.12 25.36
C THR A 352 -6.10 1.44 25.74
N LEU A 353 -6.71 2.43 25.09
CA LEU A 353 -8.11 2.78 25.35
C LEU A 353 -9.11 1.71 24.86
N GLN A 354 -8.73 0.83 23.93
CA GLN A 354 -9.62 -0.24 23.44
C GLN A 354 -9.90 -1.32 24.49
N GLU A 355 -9.09 -1.41 25.55
CA GLU A 355 -9.40 -2.26 26.71
C GLU A 355 -10.67 -1.80 27.44
N TYR A 356 -11.01 -0.52 27.33
CA TYR A 356 -12.15 0.12 28.00
C TYR A 356 -13.27 0.54 27.02
N ILE A 357 -12.94 0.67 25.74
CA ILE A 357 -13.85 1.13 24.68
C ILE A 357 -13.93 0.06 23.58
N SER A 358 -15.09 -0.57 23.43
CA SER A 358 -15.28 -1.68 22.48
C SER A 358 -15.10 -1.25 21.02
N LYS A 359 -15.39 0.01 20.66
CA LYS A 359 -15.26 0.51 19.28
C LYS A 359 -13.92 1.21 19.07
N LYS A 360 -13.08 0.64 18.21
CA LYS A 360 -11.78 1.20 17.82
C LYS A 360 -11.85 2.65 17.32
N ASP A 361 -12.84 2.98 16.51
CA ASP A 361 -12.99 4.34 15.98
C ASP A 361 -13.37 5.35 17.07
N GLU A 362 -14.14 4.92 18.08
CA GLU A 362 -14.49 5.75 19.25
C GLU A 362 -13.24 6.03 20.10
N ALA A 363 -12.44 4.98 20.40
CA ALA A 363 -11.18 5.13 21.11
C ALA A 363 -10.23 6.10 20.40
N ARG A 364 -10.05 5.92 19.08
CA ARG A 364 -9.19 6.80 18.28
C ARG A 364 -9.74 8.23 18.20
N SER A 365 -11.05 8.39 18.14
CA SER A 365 -11.67 9.72 18.19
C SER A 365 -11.44 10.42 19.51
N LEU A 366 -11.52 9.69 20.63
CA LEU A 366 -11.20 10.24 21.95
C LEU A 366 -9.74 10.68 22.04
N VAL A 367 -8.78 9.90 21.53
CA VAL A 367 -7.36 10.32 21.50
C VAL A 367 -7.18 11.64 20.75
N ARG A 368 -7.82 11.80 19.58
CA ARG A 368 -7.77 13.07 18.84
C ARG A 368 -8.39 14.22 19.64
N GLN A 369 -9.45 13.97 20.39
CA GLN A 369 -10.05 14.98 21.26
C GLN A 369 -9.09 15.39 22.38
N ILE A 370 -8.40 14.43 23.01
CA ILE A 370 -7.38 14.69 24.04
C ILE A 370 -6.29 15.62 23.48
N PHE A 371 -5.80 15.37 22.26
CA PHE A 371 -4.76 16.20 21.63
C PHE A 371 -5.18 17.64 21.33
N MET A 372 -6.49 17.91 21.29
CA MET A 372 -7.05 19.25 21.08
C MET A 372 -7.54 19.89 22.37
N THR A 373 -7.45 19.17 23.50
CA THR A 373 -7.90 19.67 24.80
C THR A 373 -6.75 20.41 25.47
N ASP A 374 -7.08 21.55 26.07
CA ASP A 374 -6.13 22.32 26.87
C ASP A 374 -5.62 21.50 28.06
N ALA A 375 -4.36 21.73 28.42
CA ALA A 375 -3.75 21.12 29.59
C ALA A 375 -2.80 22.08 30.28
N ASP A 376 -2.83 22.08 31.61
CA ASP A 376 -1.86 22.79 32.42
C ASP A 376 -0.58 21.97 32.55
N ILE A 377 0.57 22.60 32.32
CA ILE A 377 1.89 21.99 32.48
C ILE A 377 2.62 22.72 33.61
N MET A 378 2.79 22.05 34.75
CA MET A 378 3.40 22.62 35.95
C MET A 378 4.61 21.80 36.41
N PRO A 379 5.84 22.34 36.30
CA PRO A 379 7.02 21.71 36.88
C PRO A 379 7.01 21.83 38.41
N ASP A 380 7.29 20.73 39.09
CA ASP A 380 7.44 20.61 40.54
C ASP A 380 8.84 20.06 40.82
N GLU A 381 9.83 20.94 40.74
CA GLU A 381 11.25 20.57 40.88
C GLU A 381 11.56 19.96 42.26
N LYS A 382 10.85 20.40 43.30
CA LYS A 382 11.04 19.88 44.67
C LYS A 382 10.69 18.41 44.78
N ASN A 383 9.61 18.00 44.12
CA ASN A 383 9.15 16.61 44.12
C ASN A 383 9.66 15.81 42.91
N GLY A 384 10.45 16.44 42.02
CA GLY A 384 10.98 15.81 40.81
C GLY A 384 9.89 15.39 39.82
N VAL A 385 8.81 16.18 39.69
CA VAL A 385 7.64 15.83 38.86
C VAL A 385 7.33 16.95 37.87
N LEU A 386 6.91 16.59 36.67
CA LEU A 386 6.26 17.49 35.71
C LEU A 386 4.78 17.10 35.64
N ARG A 387 3.91 17.91 36.25
CA ARG A 387 2.46 17.64 36.30
C ARG A 387 1.81 18.14 35.02
N ILE A 388 1.04 17.26 34.39
CA ILE A 388 0.23 17.55 33.20
C ILE A 388 -1.24 17.34 33.59
N THR A 389 -2.00 18.42 33.67
CA THR A 389 -3.42 18.36 34.06
C THR A 389 -4.30 18.62 32.84
N ILE A 390 -4.92 17.57 32.32
CA ILE A 390 -5.77 17.62 31.13
C ILE A 390 -7.15 18.16 31.54
N HIS A 391 -7.67 19.16 30.81
CA HIS A 391 -9.00 19.69 31.07
C HIS A 391 -10.10 18.65 30.80
N ASN A 392 -11.26 18.87 31.40
CA ASN A 392 -12.40 17.96 31.25
C ASN A 392 -12.86 17.84 29.78
N MET A 393 -13.15 16.61 29.37
CA MET A 393 -13.80 16.30 28.11
C MET A 393 -15.28 16.71 28.14
N THR A 394 -15.91 16.74 26.97
CA THR A 394 -17.32 17.12 26.78
C THR A 394 -18.32 16.24 27.54
N ASN A 395 -17.96 14.98 27.86
CA ASN A 395 -18.86 14.01 28.49
C ASN A 395 -18.17 13.35 29.70
N PRO A 396 -18.85 13.20 30.86
CA PRO A 396 -18.34 12.46 32.02
C PRO A 396 -17.82 11.05 31.70
N ARG A 397 -18.41 10.35 30.72
CA ARG A 397 -17.92 9.04 30.26
C ARG A 397 -16.50 9.13 29.70
N ASN A 398 -16.23 10.15 28.88
CA ASN A 398 -14.90 10.36 28.30
C ASN A 398 -13.87 10.72 29.38
N ASN A 399 -14.27 11.50 30.39
CA ASN A 399 -13.42 11.80 31.55
C ASN A 399 -12.94 10.53 32.26
N ARG A 400 -13.80 9.52 32.43
CA ARG A 400 -13.41 8.24 33.03
C ARG A 400 -12.36 7.52 32.18
N TYR A 401 -12.54 7.49 30.86
CA TYR A 401 -11.57 6.89 29.94
C TYR A 401 -10.23 7.63 29.93
N VAL A 402 -10.25 8.97 29.98
CA VAL A 402 -9.03 9.78 30.08
C VAL A 402 -8.31 9.52 31.40
N GLN A 403 -9.04 9.41 32.52
CA GLN A 403 -8.44 9.06 33.81
C GLN A 403 -7.74 7.70 33.76
N GLN A 404 -8.39 6.67 33.19
CA GLN A 404 -7.78 5.35 33.01
C GLN A 404 -6.51 5.41 32.15
N LEU A 405 -6.51 6.22 31.10
CA LEU A 405 -5.32 6.44 30.28
C LEU A 405 -4.21 7.15 31.07
N CYS A 406 -4.54 8.17 31.87
CA CYS A 406 -3.58 8.83 32.76
C CYS A 406 -2.95 7.84 33.73
N ASP A 407 -3.73 6.93 34.32
CA ASP A 407 -3.23 5.91 35.24
C ASP A 407 -2.22 4.98 34.55
N VAL A 408 -2.52 4.54 33.31
CA VAL A 408 -1.59 3.74 32.50
C VAL A 408 -0.31 4.53 32.18
N LEU A 409 -0.42 5.78 31.75
CA LEU A 409 0.75 6.63 31.46
C LEU A 409 1.59 6.92 32.70
N ASN A 410 0.96 7.07 33.86
CA ASN A 410 1.65 7.31 35.13
C ASN A 410 2.41 6.07 35.61
N SER A 411 1.90 4.87 35.31
CA SER A 411 2.51 3.59 35.68
C SER A 411 3.85 3.33 34.99
N SER A 412 4.13 3.99 33.85
CA SER A 412 5.41 3.84 33.15
C SER A 412 6.54 4.65 33.77
N GLU A 413 6.25 5.48 34.78
CA GLU A 413 7.23 6.33 35.49
C GLU A 413 8.14 7.14 34.56
N THR A 414 7.62 7.54 33.39
CA THR A 414 8.41 8.15 32.32
C THR A 414 9.01 9.48 32.77
N LEU A 415 10.32 9.65 32.55
CA LEU A 415 11.01 10.93 32.73
C LEU A 415 10.85 11.80 31.49
N PHE A 416 10.63 13.11 31.69
CA PHE A 416 10.59 14.06 30.59
C PHE A 416 11.99 14.20 29.96
N PRO A 417 12.14 14.02 28.63
CA PRO A 417 13.44 14.01 27.97
C PRO A 417 14.30 15.23 28.30
N GLY A 418 15.57 15.00 28.65
CA GLY A 418 16.52 16.06 29.00
C GLY A 418 16.39 16.59 30.44
N THR A 419 15.54 15.98 31.27
CA THR A 419 15.35 16.36 32.68
C THR A 419 15.28 15.12 33.58
N ASN A 420 15.25 15.35 34.90
CA ASN A 420 14.95 14.31 35.90
C ASN A 420 13.50 14.39 36.40
N LEU A 421 12.63 15.14 35.71
CA LEU A 421 11.23 15.30 36.12
C LEU A 421 10.39 14.13 35.60
N ARG A 422 9.75 13.40 36.51
CA ARG A 422 8.80 12.34 36.16
C ARG A 422 7.48 12.94 35.68
N LEU A 423 6.97 12.46 34.56
CA LEU A 423 5.67 12.85 34.02
C LEU A 423 4.55 12.29 34.88
N VAL A 424 3.63 13.16 35.30
CA VAL A 424 2.42 12.77 36.03
C VAL A 424 1.20 13.44 35.41
N TYR A 425 0.35 12.63 34.80
CA TYR A 425 -0.89 13.02 34.12
C TYR A 425 -2.08 12.95 35.08
N ASN A 426 -2.90 13.99 35.09
CA ASN A 426 -4.15 14.06 35.84
C ASN A 426 -5.26 14.66 34.97
N LEU A 427 -6.51 14.41 35.33
CA LEU A 427 -7.65 15.17 34.81
C LEU A 427 -7.99 16.30 35.79
N VAL A 428 -8.43 17.46 35.29
CA VAL A 428 -8.95 18.54 36.15
C VAL A 428 -10.16 18.00 36.93
N SER A 429 -10.00 17.86 38.25
CA SER A 429 -11.13 17.52 39.11
C SER A 429 -12.09 18.71 39.21
N ASN A 430 -13.39 18.49 39.00
CA ASN A 430 -14.45 19.42 39.45
C ASN A 430 -14.60 19.42 40.99
N GLN A 431 -13.51 19.28 41.74
CA GLN A 431 -13.53 19.58 43.15
C GLN A 431 -13.32 21.09 43.28
N ILE A 432 -14.40 21.85 43.18
CA ILE A 432 -14.53 23.00 44.08
C ILE A 432 -14.44 22.38 45.48
N PRO A 433 -13.41 22.68 46.30
CA PRO A 433 -13.42 22.25 47.68
C PRO A 433 -14.73 22.75 48.30
N PRO A 434 -15.50 21.92 49.03
CA PRO A 434 -16.80 22.31 49.60
C PRO A 434 -16.78 23.57 50.48
N ASP A 435 -15.59 24.10 50.79
CA ASP A 435 -15.37 25.11 51.83
C ASP A 435 -14.80 26.44 51.29
N GLN A 436 -14.95 26.74 50.00
CA GLN A 436 -14.71 28.10 49.49
C GLN A 436 -15.97 28.66 48.83
N GLU A 437 -16.90 29.10 49.68
CA GLU A 437 -17.87 30.13 49.33
C GLU A 437 -17.13 31.47 49.12
N PHE A 438 -17.65 32.24 48.17
CA PHE A 438 -17.15 33.54 47.70
C PHE A 438 -17.12 34.64 48.78
#